data_AF-A0A7J7HUU7-F1
#
_entry.id   AF-A0A7J7HUU7-F1
#
_cell.length_a   1.000
_cell.length_b   1.000
_cell.length_c   1.000
_cell.angle_alpha   90.00
_cell.angle_beta   90.00
_cell.angle_gamma   90.00
#
_symmetry.space_group_name_H-M   'P 1'
#
loop_
_entity.id
_entity.type
_entity.pdbx_description
1 polymer ?
#
loop_
_entity_poly.entity_id
_entity_poly.type
_entity_poly.pdbx_seq_one_letter_code
_entity_poly.pdbx_strand_id
1 'polypeptide(L)'
;MKEALEYAKSVELGEDAKDVWVFDIDETLLSNLPYYADHGFGLEVFDGVEFDKWVDKAMAPPIESSLKLYEEVLKLGFKDWDKLILRATEDHGKLATIYKSEKRNEMVEEGYRILGNSGDQWGDLLGSSVSIRSFMLPNPMYYIP
;
A
#
# COMPACT_ATOMS: atom_id res chain seq x y z
N MET A 1 -8.49 8.03 -5.96
CA MET A 1 -9.27 7.46 -4.84
C MET A 1 -10.80 7.55 -4.96
N LYS A 2 -11.40 8.36 -5.86
CA LYS A 2 -12.87 8.42 -5.99
C LYS A 2 -13.52 7.05 -6.28
N GLU A 3 -13.00 6.32 -7.27
CA GLU A 3 -13.47 4.97 -7.63
C GLU A 3 -13.34 3.96 -6.47
N ALA A 4 -12.28 4.07 -5.68
CA ALA A 4 -12.08 3.23 -4.49
C ALA A 4 -13.13 3.51 -3.42
N LEU A 5 -13.45 4.77 -3.19
CA LEU A 5 -14.52 5.19 -2.26
C LEU A 5 -15.90 4.70 -2.72
N GLU A 6 -16.21 4.84 -4.01
CA GLU A 6 -17.49 4.37 -4.57
C GLU A 6 -17.60 2.85 -4.49
N TYR A 7 -16.51 2.13 -4.77
CA TYR A 7 -16.47 0.68 -4.61
C TYR A 7 -16.64 0.27 -3.15
N ALA A 8 -15.88 0.86 -2.21
CA ALA A 8 -15.97 0.54 -0.79
C ALA A 8 -17.41 0.65 -0.26
N LYS A 9 -18.16 1.68 -0.68
CA LYS A 9 -19.56 1.90 -0.30
C LYS A 9 -20.53 0.87 -0.87
N SER A 10 -20.15 0.18 -1.93
CA SER A 10 -20.97 -0.84 -2.59
C SER A 10 -20.75 -2.25 -2.05
N VAL A 11 -19.74 -2.44 -1.21
CA VAL A 11 -19.32 -3.75 -0.71
C VAL A 11 -20.02 -4.04 0.61
N GLU A 12 -20.62 -5.23 0.71
CA GLU A 12 -21.17 -5.75 1.95
C GLU A 12 -20.11 -6.58 2.69
N LEU A 13 -19.87 -6.28 3.96
CA LEU A 13 -18.92 -7.01 4.79
C LEU A 13 -19.59 -8.22 5.45
N GLY A 14 -18.86 -9.31 5.55
CA GLY A 14 -19.26 -10.49 6.31
C GLY A 14 -19.18 -10.27 7.82
N GLU A 15 -19.91 -11.10 8.56
CA GLU A 15 -20.03 -10.98 10.02
C GLU A 15 -18.81 -11.51 10.80
N ASP A 16 -17.88 -12.20 10.13
CA ASP A 16 -16.71 -12.83 10.74
C ASP A 16 -15.49 -11.90 10.87
N ALA A 17 -15.63 -10.65 10.40
CA ALA A 17 -14.59 -9.63 10.38
C ALA A 17 -13.27 -10.08 9.73
N LYS A 18 -13.39 -10.87 8.66
CA LYS A 18 -12.27 -11.33 7.80
C LYS A 18 -12.16 -10.58 6.48
N ASP A 19 -13.02 -9.60 6.22
CA ASP A 19 -12.91 -8.72 5.06
C ASP A 19 -11.88 -7.61 5.30
N VAL A 20 -10.91 -7.46 4.41
CA VAL A 20 -9.79 -6.53 4.56
C VAL A 20 -9.57 -5.67 3.32
N TRP A 21 -9.01 -4.48 3.57
CA TRP A 21 -8.43 -3.62 2.55
C TRP A 21 -6.92 -3.56 2.75
N VAL A 22 -6.16 -3.87 1.71
CA VAL A 22 -4.70 -3.80 1.74
C VAL A 22 -4.24 -2.46 1.17
N PHE A 23 -3.29 -1.84 1.84
CA PHE A 23 -2.65 -0.60 1.39
C PHE A 23 -1.14 -0.83 1.30
N ASP A 24 -0.52 -0.34 0.23
CA ASP A 24 0.91 -0.03 0.26
C ASP A 24 1.19 1.21 1.13
N ILE A 25 2.44 1.41 1.51
CA ILE A 25 2.85 2.50 2.42
C ILE A 25 3.38 3.69 1.62
N ASP A 26 4.56 3.54 1.02
CA ASP A 26 5.24 4.61 0.28
C ASP A 26 4.47 4.96 -0.99
N GLU A 27 4.34 6.24 -1.30
CA GLU A 27 3.58 6.79 -2.43
C GLU A 27 2.10 6.36 -2.50
N THR A 28 1.60 5.71 -1.44
CA THR A 28 0.23 5.25 -1.30
C THR A 28 -0.43 5.83 -0.05
N LEU A 29 0.04 5.52 1.16
CA LEU A 29 -0.42 6.13 2.40
C LEU A 29 0.40 7.36 2.77
N LEU A 30 1.72 7.28 2.61
CA LEU A 30 2.68 8.31 2.97
C LEU A 30 3.37 8.84 1.71
N SER A 31 3.70 10.13 1.70
CA SER A 31 4.38 10.76 0.58
C SER A 31 5.85 11.01 0.90
N ASN A 32 6.72 10.48 0.06
CA ASN A 32 8.15 10.76 0.02
C ASN A 32 8.48 11.94 -0.91
N LEU A 33 7.46 12.66 -1.41
CA LEU A 33 7.63 13.86 -2.24
C LEU A 33 8.56 14.91 -1.61
N PRO A 34 8.56 15.17 -0.28
CA PRO A 34 9.53 16.09 0.32
C PRO A 34 10.98 15.63 0.13
N TYR A 35 11.25 14.32 0.23
CA TYR A 35 12.57 13.78 -0.09
C TYR A 35 12.90 14.00 -1.57
N TYR A 36 12.02 13.58 -2.46
CA TYR A 36 12.25 13.68 -3.91
C TYR A 36 12.34 15.13 -4.41
N ALA A 37 11.72 16.09 -3.74
CA ALA A 37 11.85 17.52 -4.07
C ALA A 37 13.29 18.03 -3.91
N ASP A 38 14.02 17.49 -2.93
CA ASP A 38 15.43 17.80 -2.70
C ASP A 38 16.39 16.96 -3.58
N HIS A 39 15.87 15.94 -4.28
CA HIS A 39 16.64 14.97 -5.09
C HIS A 39 16.14 14.89 -6.54
N GLY A 40 15.77 16.06 -7.10
CA GLY A 40 15.49 16.20 -8.54
C GLY A 40 14.24 15.45 -9.03
N PHE A 41 13.28 15.14 -8.16
CA PHE A 41 12.01 14.49 -8.50
C PHE A 41 12.18 13.15 -9.26
N GLY A 42 13.19 12.36 -8.90
CA GLY A 42 13.47 11.07 -9.52
C GLY A 42 14.44 11.12 -10.71
N LEU A 43 15.02 12.29 -11.01
CA LEU A 43 16.06 12.45 -12.03
C LEU A 43 17.46 12.07 -11.51
N GLU A 44 17.62 11.96 -10.20
CA GLU A 44 18.87 11.57 -9.54
C GLU A 44 18.88 10.07 -9.24
N VAL A 45 20.07 9.48 -9.13
CA VAL A 45 20.22 8.09 -8.70
C VAL A 45 19.78 7.98 -7.25
N PHE A 46 18.90 7.01 -6.97
CA PHE A 46 18.40 6.78 -5.62
C PHE A 46 19.53 6.39 -4.65
N ASP A 47 19.69 7.17 -3.58
CA ASP A 47 20.59 6.88 -2.46
C ASP A 47 19.80 6.34 -1.27
N GLY A 48 19.89 5.02 -1.05
CA GLY A 48 19.18 4.37 0.06
C GLY A 48 19.66 4.80 1.44
N VAL A 49 20.93 5.19 1.60
CA VAL A 49 21.47 5.59 2.90
C VAL A 49 20.96 6.97 3.30
N GLU A 50 20.88 7.90 2.35
CA GLU A 50 20.27 9.21 2.60
C GLU A 50 18.76 9.11 2.76
N PHE A 51 18.10 8.22 2.01
CA PHE A 51 16.68 7.95 2.19
C PHE A 51 16.37 7.40 3.59
N ASP A 52 17.13 6.42 4.09
CA ASP A 52 16.94 5.87 5.44
C ASP A 52 17.08 6.97 6.51
N LYS A 53 18.07 7.86 6.37
CA LYS A 53 18.21 9.03 7.26
C LYS A 53 17.04 10.00 7.17
N TRP A 54 16.37 10.09 6.02
CA TRP A 54 15.17 10.89 5.87
C TRP A 54 13.96 10.22 6.52
N VAL A 55 13.81 8.89 6.37
CA VAL A 55 12.78 8.08 7.04
C VAL A 55 12.88 8.23 8.56
N ASP A 56 14.09 8.19 9.13
CA ASP A 56 14.35 8.38 10.56
C ASP A 56 13.87 9.73 11.12
N LYS A 57 13.67 10.74 10.26
CA LYS A 57 13.11 12.04 10.66
C LYS A 57 11.60 11.96 10.91
N ALA A 58 10.92 10.92 10.42
CA ALA A 58 9.49 10.69 10.57
C ALA A 58 8.62 11.89 10.11
N MET A 59 8.98 12.50 8.98
CA MET A 59 8.33 13.71 8.46
C MET A 59 7.45 13.46 7.22
N ALA A 60 7.30 12.21 6.77
CA ALA A 60 6.50 11.87 5.61
C ALA A 60 5.03 12.28 5.83
N PRO A 61 4.46 13.22 5.04
CA PRO A 61 3.06 13.59 5.18
C PRO A 61 2.13 12.49 4.63
N PRO A 62 0.88 12.41 5.12
CA PRO A 62 -0.11 11.52 4.53
C PRO A 62 -0.47 11.98 3.11
N ILE A 63 -0.77 11.02 2.24
CA ILE A 63 -1.45 11.31 0.98
C ILE A 63 -2.94 11.51 1.29
N GLU A 64 -3.38 12.76 1.26
CA GLU A 64 -4.74 13.18 1.66
C GLU A 64 -5.87 12.36 1.04
N SER A 65 -5.72 11.97 -0.23
CA SER A 65 -6.76 11.16 -0.89
C SER A 65 -6.84 9.74 -0.35
N SER A 66 -5.71 9.18 0.10
CA SER A 66 -5.60 7.85 0.68
C SER A 66 -6.04 7.85 2.14
N LEU A 67 -5.69 8.90 2.90
CA LEU A 67 -6.22 9.12 4.25
C LEU A 67 -7.75 9.16 4.24
N LYS A 68 -8.36 9.89 3.29
CA LYS A 68 -9.82 9.93 3.14
C LYS A 68 -10.42 8.56 2.83
N LEU A 69 -9.75 7.74 2.00
CA LEU A 69 -10.18 6.37 1.74
C LEU A 69 -10.08 5.51 2.99
N TYR A 70 -8.95 5.58 3.69
CA TYR A 70 -8.73 4.87 4.95
C TYR A 70 -9.82 5.18 5.98
N GLU A 71 -10.06 6.45 6.26
CA GLU A 71 -11.12 6.86 7.20
C GLU A 71 -12.51 6.41 6.78
N GLU A 72 -12.80 6.38 5.46
CA GLU A 72 -14.10 5.94 4.97
C GLU A 72 -14.27 4.43 5.11
N VAL A 73 -13.26 3.61 4.79
CA VAL A 73 -13.36 2.16 4.97
C VAL A 73 -13.56 1.80 6.45
N LEU A 74 -12.93 2.54 7.37
CA LEU A 74 -13.20 2.38 8.81
C LEU A 74 -14.66 2.68 9.16
N LYS A 75 -15.22 3.77 8.64
CA LYS A 75 -16.64 4.12 8.87
C LYS A 75 -17.61 3.09 8.30
N LEU A 76 -17.20 2.38 7.25
CA LEU A 76 -17.98 1.32 6.60
C LEU A 76 -17.89 -0.03 7.32
N GLY A 77 -17.13 -0.12 8.41
CA GLY A 77 -17.06 -1.32 9.26
C GLY A 77 -15.88 -2.23 8.97
N PHE A 78 -14.95 -1.85 8.09
CA PHE A 78 -13.64 -2.49 8.09
C PHE A 78 -12.99 -2.25 9.46
N LYS A 79 -12.24 -3.23 9.94
CA LYS A 79 -11.41 -3.03 11.13
C LYS A 79 -10.38 -1.93 10.86
N ASP A 80 -9.91 -1.33 11.96
CA ASP A 80 -8.68 -0.55 11.95
C ASP A 80 -7.50 -1.39 11.43
N TRP A 81 -6.26 -0.93 11.57
CA TRP A 81 -5.12 -1.74 11.14
C TRP A 81 -5.03 -3.07 11.94
N ASP A 82 -4.97 -4.20 11.20
CA ASP A 82 -4.83 -5.55 11.78
C ASP A 82 -3.38 -6.04 11.73
N LYS A 83 -2.65 -5.68 10.67
CA LYS A 83 -1.24 -6.07 10.46
C LYS A 83 -0.45 -4.96 9.81
N LEU A 84 0.79 -4.78 10.27
CA LEU A 84 1.85 -4.07 9.55
C LEU A 84 2.87 -5.12 9.08
N ILE A 85 3.01 -5.27 7.77
CA ILE A 85 3.86 -6.30 7.16
C ILE A 85 5.05 -5.62 6.51
N LEU A 86 6.22 -5.72 7.16
CA LEU A 86 7.47 -5.17 6.67
C LEU A 86 8.38 -6.29 6.15
N ARG A 87 9.24 -5.94 5.20
CA ARG A 87 10.29 -6.84 4.73
C ARG A 87 11.29 -7.08 5.85
N ALA A 88 11.72 -8.32 5.98
CA ALA A 88 12.84 -8.69 6.81
C ALA A 88 14.12 -8.77 5.97
N THR A 89 15.28 -8.90 6.62
CA THR A 89 16.59 -8.95 5.95
C THR A 89 16.67 -10.09 4.93
N GLU A 90 16.01 -11.21 5.20
CA GLU A 90 15.90 -12.38 4.32
C GLU A 90 15.08 -12.12 3.04
N ASP A 91 14.23 -11.08 3.03
CA ASP A 91 13.44 -10.69 1.86
C ASP A 91 14.23 -9.78 0.90
N HIS A 92 15.46 -9.40 1.25
CA HIS A 92 16.30 -8.53 0.43
C HIS A 92 16.59 -9.19 -0.93
N GLY A 93 16.39 -8.41 -2.01
CA GLY A 93 16.53 -8.89 -3.39
C GLY A 93 15.31 -9.63 -3.93
N LYS A 94 14.29 -9.91 -3.10
CA LYS A 94 13.03 -10.50 -3.57
C LYS A 94 12.16 -9.46 -4.26
N LEU A 95 11.73 -9.75 -5.49
CA LEU A 95 10.84 -8.89 -6.28
C LEU A 95 9.59 -8.51 -5.47
N ALA A 96 9.15 -7.25 -5.61
CA ALA A 96 7.97 -6.72 -4.91
C ALA A 96 6.73 -7.56 -5.15
N THR A 97 6.46 -7.91 -6.41
CA THR A 97 5.34 -8.77 -6.79
C THR A 97 5.35 -10.12 -6.09
N ILE A 98 6.52 -10.75 -5.95
CA ILE A 98 6.64 -12.07 -5.32
C ILE A 98 6.44 -11.96 -3.82
N TYR A 99 7.15 -11.04 -3.16
CA TYR A 99 7.01 -10.81 -1.73
C TYR A 99 5.56 -10.46 -1.34
N LYS A 100 4.95 -9.48 -2.02
CA LYS A 100 3.58 -9.05 -1.72
C LYS A 100 2.55 -10.15 -2.04
N SER A 101 2.78 -10.96 -3.08
CA SER A 101 1.93 -12.12 -3.39
C SER A 101 1.94 -13.16 -2.28
N GLU A 102 3.11 -13.51 -1.75
CA GLU A 102 3.22 -14.47 -0.65
C GLU A 102 2.53 -13.96 0.60
N LYS A 103 2.70 -12.67 0.95
CA LYS A 103 2.03 -12.09 2.11
C LYS A 103 0.52 -12.04 1.97
N ARG A 104 0.00 -11.78 0.76
CA ARG A 104 -1.44 -11.92 0.51
C ARG A 104 -1.90 -13.38 0.55
N ASN A 105 -1.09 -14.34 0.09
CA ASN A 105 -1.41 -15.76 0.20
C ASN A 105 -1.51 -16.18 1.68
N GLU A 106 -0.54 -15.80 2.51
CA GLU A 106 -0.57 -16.05 3.96
C GLU A 106 -1.86 -15.50 4.60
N MET A 107 -2.27 -14.28 4.22
CA MET A 107 -3.55 -13.70 4.68
C MET A 107 -4.77 -14.52 4.24
N VAL A 108 -4.81 -14.98 2.98
CA VAL A 108 -5.91 -15.81 2.47
C VAL A 108 -5.95 -17.17 3.18
N GLU A 109 -4.80 -17.78 3.46
CA GLU A 109 -4.69 -19.03 4.22
C GLU A 109 -5.16 -18.87 5.68
N GLU A 110 -4.97 -17.69 6.27
CA GLU A 110 -5.55 -17.31 7.57
C GLU A 110 -7.06 -16.97 7.52
N GLY A 111 -7.68 -17.08 6.34
CA GLY A 111 -9.11 -16.91 6.12
C GLY A 111 -9.54 -15.48 5.80
N TYR A 112 -8.60 -14.55 5.56
CA TYR A 112 -8.96 -13.20 5.14
C TYR A 112 -9.46 -13.15 3.70
N ARG A 113 -10.42 -12.25 3.44
CA ARG A 113 -10.93 -11.91 2.11
C ARG A 113 -10.47 -10.51 1.75
N ILE A 114 -9.59 -10.41 0.77
CA ILE A 114 -9.03 -9.13 0.34
C ILE A 114 -10.00 -8.47 -0.64
N LEU A 115 -10.83 -7.54 -0.15
CA LEU A 115 -11.86 -6.90 -0.96
C LEU A 115 -11.29 -5.74 -1.79
N GLY A 116 -10.40 -4.95 -1.19
CA GLY A 116 -9.71 -3.85 -1.85
C GLY A 116 -8.20 -3.92 -1.69
N ASN A 117 -7.47 -3.48 -2.70
CA ASN A 117 -6.02 -3.29 -2.64
C ASN A 117 -5.64 -1.96 -3.31
N SER A 118 -4.89 -1.11 -2.62
CA SER A 118 -4.43 0.19 -3.11
C SER A 118 -2.91 0.28 -3.04
N GLY A 119 -2.28 0.66 -4.15
CA GLY A 119 -0.84 0.77 -4.29
C GLY A 119 -0.47 1.65 -5.49
N ASP A 120 0.75 2.15 -5.55
CA ASP A 120 1.25 3.00 -6.64
C ASP A 120 2.12 2.25 -7.66
N GLN A 121 2.47 0.98 -7.39
CA GLN A 121 3.22 0.12 -8.28
C GLN A 121 2.41 -1.10 -8.71
N TRP A 122 2.69 -1.61 -9.91
CA TRP A 122 2.06 -2.86 -10.39
C TRP A 122 2.40 -4.07 -9.52
N GLY A 123 3.56 -4.06 -8.85
CA GLY A 123 3.95 -5.10 -7.90
C GLY A 123 3.04 -5.18 -6.67
N ASP A 124 2.30 -4.12 -6.36
CA ASP A 124 1.38 -4.09 -5.22
C ASP A 124 0.08 -4.81 -5.53
N LEU A 125 -0.32 -4.76 -6.80
CA LEU A 125 -1.66 -5.12 -7.27
C LEU A 125 -1.70 -6.46 -8.01
N LEU A 126 -0.58 -6.89 -8.59
CA LEU A 126 -0.49 -8.09 -9.42
C LEU A 126 0.12 -9.29 -8.66
N GLY A 127 0.13 -10.45 -9.32
CA GLY A 127 0.66 -11.70 -8.80
C GLY A 127 -0.45 -12.66 -8.34
N SER A 128 -0.24 -13.37 -7.22
CA SER A 128 -1.25 -14.28 -6.64
C SER A 128 -2.03 -13.61 -5.50
N SER A 129 -3.16 -14.22 -5.12
CA SER A 129 -4.10 -13.69 -4.12
C SER A 129 -4.41 -12.22 -4.31
N VAL A 130 -4.77 -11.88 -5.55
CA VAL A 130 -5.20 -10.53 -5.92
C VAL A 130 -6.54 -10.23 -5.25
N SER A 131 -6.70 -8.99 -4.80
CA SER A 131 -7.96 -8.49 -4.24
C SER A 131 -9.11 -8.57 -5.24
N ILE A 132 -10.35 -8.53 -4.76
CA ILE A 132 -11.53 -8.41 -5.63
C ILE A 132 -11.45 -7.15 -6.52
N ARG A 133 -11.00 -6.01 -5.98
CA ARG A 133 -10.72 -4.81 -6.78
C ARG A 133 -9.43 -4.12 -6.36
N SER A 134 -8.61 -3.82 -7.36
CA SER A 134 -7.32 -3.14 -7.20
C SER A 134 -7.38 -1.70 -7.71
N PHE A 135 -6.67 -0.79 -7.03
CA PHE A 135 -6.66 0.64 -7.31
C PHE A 135 -5.22 1.14 -7.42
N MET A 136 -4.82 1.52 -8.63
CA MET A 136 -3.51 2.08 -8.92
C MET A 136 -3.48 3.57 -8.60
N LEU A 137 -2.48 4.00 -7.84
CA LEU A 137 -2.16 5.40 -7.59
C LEU A 137 -1.04 5.88 -8.53
N PRO A 138 -1.01 7.17 -8.88
CA PRO A 138 0.06 7.71 -9.70
C PRO A 138 1.32 7.93 -8.86
N ASN A 139 2.44 7.36 -9.31
CA ASN A 139 3.77 7.70 -8.83
C ASN A 139 4.70 8.01 -10.02
N PRO A 140 4.99 9.29 -10.29
CA PRO A 140 5.89 9.69 -11.37
C PRO A 140 7.38 9.70 -10.96
N MET A 141 7.70 9.49 -9.68
CA MET A 141 9.05 9.70 -9.14
C MET A 141 9.95 8.49 -9.33
N TYR A 142 9.40 7.28 -9.25
CA TYR A 142 10.17 6.05 -9.43
C TYR A 142 9.31 4.87 -9.91
N TYR A 143 9.97 3.82 -10.36
CA TYR A 143 9.36 2.56 -10.75
C TYR A 143 10.10 1.40 -10.10
N ILE A 144 9.35 0.48 -9.50
CA ILE A 144 9.88 -0.77 -8.95
C ILE A 144 9.57 -1.91 -9.94
N PRO A 145 10.59 -2.51 -10.57
CA PRO A 145 10.40 -3.58 -11.56
C PRO A 145 9.96 -4.91 -10.96
#